data_AF-A0A7V8XN64-F1
#
_entry.id   AF-A0A7V8XN64-F1
#
_cell.length_a   1.000
_cell.length_b   1.000
_cell.length_c   1.000
_cell.angle_alpha   90.00
_cell.angle_beta   90.00
_cell.angle_gamma   90.00
#
_symmetry.space_group_name_H-M   'P 1'
#
loop_
_entity.id
_entity.type
_entity.pdbx_description
1 polymer ?
#
loop_
_entity_poly.entity_id
_entity_poly.type
_entity_poly.pdbx_seq_one_letter_code
_entity_poly.pdbx_strand_id
1 'polypeptide(L)' 'ARIRGVAADSAVASLVERGLISEAGRENGPGGAVRYRTTPLFERVFGLESLAALPRLDDLGADSAQIRDRLLEVSAARAS' A
#
# COMPACT_ATOMS: atom_id res chain seq x y z
N ALA A 1 -7.58 1.95 5.16
CA ALA A 1 -8.43 3.16 5.18
C ALA A 1 -7.65 4.45 5.47
N ARG A 2 -6.82 4.52 6.53
CA ARG A 2 -6.14 5.76 7.00
C ARG A 2 -5.49 6.65 5.94
N ILE A 3 -4.91 6.09 4.88
CA ILE A 3 -4.22 6.87 3.82
C ILE A 3 -5.16 7.18 2.64
N ARG A 4 -6.15 6.32 2.38
CA ARG A 4 -7.05 6.47 1.21
C ARG A 4 -8.30 7.29 1.52
N GLY A 5 -8.63 7.48 2.80
CA GLY A 5 -9.84 8.17 3.27
C GLY A 5 -11.13 7.37 3.10
N VAL A 6 -11.07 6.19 2.48
CA VAL A 6 -12.20 5.29 2.23
C VAL A 6 -11.86 3.86 2.64
N ALA A 7 -12.90 3.03 2.81
CA ALA A 7 -12.75 1.60 3.05
C ALA A 7 -11.89 0.97 1.94
N ALA A 8 -10.91 0.16 2.32
CA ALA A 8 -9.95 -0.44 1.39
C ALA A 8 -10.17 -1.95 1.23
N ASP A 9 -11.17 -2.50 1.91
CA ASP A 9 -11.41 -3.93 2.08
C ASP A 9 -11.64 -4.63 0.74
N SER A 10 -12.48 -4.05 -0.13
CA SER A 10 -12.72 -4.60 -1.46
C SER A 10 -11.46 -4.59 -2.34
N ALA A 11 -10.72 -3.49 -2.34
CA ALA A 11 -9.49 -3.38 -3.11
C ALA A 11 -8.41 -4.34 -2.60
N VAL A 12 -8.28 -4.50 -1.28
CA VAL A 12 -7.36 -5.45 -0.66
C VAL A 12 -7.78 -6.88 -1.00
N ALA A 13 -9.06 -7.22 -0.86
CA ALA A 13 -9.60 -8.52 -1.22
C ALA A 13 -9.31 -8.88 -2.68
N SER A 14 -9.57 -7.97 -3.63
CA SER A 14 -9.27 -8.20 -5.04
C SER A 14 -7.78 -8.37 -5.32
N LEU A 15 -6.89 -7.65 -4.63
CA LEU A 15 -5.44 -7.82 -4.79
C LEU A 15 -4.95 -9.16 -4.22
N VAL A 16 -5.54 -9.62 -3.12
CA VAL A 16 -5.26 -10.95 -2.52
C VAL A 16 -5.78 -12.06 -3.44
N GLU A 17 -7.03 -11.95 -3.91
CA GLU A 17 -7.65 -12.93 -4.81
C GLU A 17 -6.86 -13.10 -6.11
N ARG A 18 -6.35 -12.00 -6.67
CA ARG A 18 -5.48 -12.01 -7.85
C ARG A 18 -4.04 -12.43 -7.55
N GLY A 19 -3.71 -12.72 -6.28
CA GLY A 19 -2.39 -13.15 -5.85
C GLY A 19 -1.29 -12.09 -5.94
N LEU A 20 -1.64 -10.80 -6.11
CA LEU A 20 -0.68 -9.70 -6.21
C LEU A 20 -0.08 -9.31 -4.85
N ILE A 21 -0.84 -9.53 -3.78
CA ILE A 21 -0.39 -9.35 -2.40
C ILE A 21 -0.74 -10.57 -1.56
N SER A 22 -0.04 -10.76 -0.44
CA SER A 22 -0.33 -11.79 0.56
C SER A 22 -0.28 -11.22 1.96
N GLU A 23 -0.91 -11.89 2.93
CA GLU A 23 -0.70 -11.59 4.34
C GLU A 23 0.77 -11.81 4.72
N ALA A 24 1.27 -10.95 5.61
CA ALA A 24 2.65 -10.91 6.11
C ALA A 24 2.67 -10.90 7.64
N GLY A 25 1.64 -11.49 8.25
CA GLY A 25 1.42 -11.51 9.69
C GLY A 25 0.53 -10.37 10.18
N ARG A 26 0.49 -10.19 11.49
CA ARG A 26 -0.26 -9.13 12.17
C ARG A 26 0.68 -8.24 12.97
N GLU A 27 0.26 -7.01 13.26
CA GLU A 27 0.92 -6.21 14.29
C GLU A 27 0.81 -6.89 15.66
N ASN A 28 1.83 -6.71 16.48
CA ASN A 28 1.85 -7.26 17.83
C ASN A 28 0.87 -6.47 18.71
N GLY A 29 -0.07 -7.17 19.34
CA GLY A 29 -1.04 -6.59 20.27
C GLY A 29 -2.47 -7.12 20.06
N PRO A 30 -3.36 -6.98 21.05
CA PRO A 30 -4.76 -7.36 20.91
C PRO A 30 -5.42 -6.57 19.78
N GLY A 31 -6.01 -7.27 18.81
CA GLY A 31 -6.66 -6.63 17.66
C GLY A 31 -5.69 -6.05 16.62
N GLY A 32 -4.42 -6.47 16.62
CA GLY A 32 -3.41 -5.99 15.68
C GLY A 32 -3.82 -6.12 14.21
N ALA A 33 -3.51 -5.08 13.42
CA ALA A 33 -3.86 -5.01 12.01
C ALA A 33 -3.13 -6.08 11.19
N VAL A 34 -3.80 -6.61 10.16
CA VAL A 34 -3.17 -7.50 9.18
C VAL A 34 -2.16 -6.70 8.36
N ARG A 35 -0.92 -7.19 8.29
CA ARG A 35 0.11 -6.66 7.41
C ARG A 35 0.05 -7.40 6.08
N TYR A 36 0.18 -6.67 4.99
CA TYR A 36 0.23 -7.22 3.64
C TYR A 36 1.56 -6.90 2.99
N ARG A 37 2.01 -7.79 2.10
CA ARG A 37 3.21 -7.61 1.27
C ARG A 37 2.89 -7.99 -0.17
N THR A 38 3.67 -7.47 -1.12
CA THR A 38 3.62 -7.93 -2.51
C THR A 38 4.14 -9.36 -2.64
N THR A 39 3.69 -10.05 -3.68
CA THR A 39 4.19 -11.39 -4.04
C THR A 39 5.11 -11.28 -5.27
N PRO A 40 5.86 -12.34 -5.62
CA PRO A 40 6.59 -12.39 -6.90
C PRO A 40 5.71 -12.23 -8.15
N LEU A 41 4.39 -12.48 -8.05
CA LEU A 41 3.48 -12.23 -9.17
C LEU A 41 3.34 -10.73 -9.45
N PHE A 42 3.42 -9.88 -8.43
CA PHE A 42 3.43 -8.43 -8.60
C PHE A 42 4.57 -8.02 -9.53
N GLU A 43 5.80 -8.43 -9.21
CA GLU A 43 6.99 -8.11 -10.01
C GLU A 43 6.82 -8.55 -11.47
N ARG A 44 6.35 -9.78 -11.71
CA ARG A 44 6.06 -10.28 -13.06
C ARG A 44 5.02 -9.46 -13.81
N VAL A 45 3.93 -9.09 -13.16
CA VAL A 45 2.84 -8.31 -13.79
C VAL A 45 3.29 -6.89 -14.14
N PHE A 46 4.15 -6.29 -13.32
CA PHE A 46 4.67 -4.95 -13.53
C PHE A 46 6.01 -4.91 -14.30
N GLY A 47 6.52 -6.06 -14.74
CA GLY A 47 7.79 -6.13 -15.49
C GLY A 47 9.02 -5.72 -14.68
N LEU A 48 8.98 -5.92 -13.35
CA LEU A 48 10.06 -5.58 -12.43
C LEU A 48 10.97 -6.79 -12.21
N GLU A 49 12.29 -6.58 -12.22
CA GLU A 49 13.25 -7.60 -11.79
C GLU A 49 13.20 -7.83 -10.27
N SER A 50 12.90 -6.78 -9.51
CA SER A 50 12.64 -6.82 -8.07
C SER A 50 11.93 -5.54 -7.64
N LEU A 51 11.42 -5.51 -6.40
CA LEU A 51 10.93 -4.27 -5.78
C LEU A 51 11.94 -3.11 -5.77
N ALA A 52 13.25 -3.39 -5.83
CA ALA A 52 14.28 -2.34 -5.88
C ALA A 52 14.30 -1.58 -7.22
N ALA A 53 13.66 -2.12 -8.26
CA ALA A 53 13.50 -1.47 -9.56
C ALA A 53 12.36 -0.44 -9.57
N LEU A 54 11.59 -0.31 -8.49
CA LEU A 54 10.57 0.74 -8.38
C LEU A 54 11.25 2.12 -8.32
N PRO A 55 10.69 3.14 -9.01
CA PRO A 55 11.20 4.50 -8.91
C PRO A 55 11.17 4.96 -7.47
N ARG A 56 12.21 5.69 -7.04
CA ARG A 56 12.19 6.30 -5.71
C ARG A 56 11.15 7.42 -5.70
N LEU A 57 10.60 7.70 -4.53
CA LEU A 57 9.66 8.81 -4.38
C LEU A 57 10.31 10.15 -4.76
N ASP A 58 11.58 10.33 -4.40
CA ASP A 58 12.39 11.50 -4.75
C ASP A 58 12.49 11.69 -6.29
N ASP A 59 12.58 10.60 -7.05
CA ASP A 59 12.66 10.62 -8.53
C ASP A 59 11.34 11.09 -9.17
N LEU A 60 10.23 10.96 -8.43
CA LEU A 60 8.91 11.45 -8.85
C LEU A 60 8.69 12.92 -8.46
N GLY A 61 9.75 13.62 -8.04
CA GLY A 61 9.73 15.04 -7.68
C GLY A 61 9.01 15.32 -6.37
N ALA A 62 8.88 14.31 -5.50
CA ALA A 62 8.09 14.41 -4.29
C ALA A 62 8.85 13.82 -3.10
N ASP A 63 9.06 14.64 -2.07
CA ASP A 63 9.64 14.18 -0.81
C ASP A 63 8.67 13.19 -0.14
N SER A 64 9.18 12.02 0.23
CA SER A 64 8.43 10.98 0.92
C SER A 64 7.63 11.46 2.15
N ALA A 65 8.17 12.43 2.90
CA ALA A 65 7.48 13.04 4.03
C ALA A 65 6.29 13.90 3.57
N GLN A 66 6.52 14.75 2.56
CA GLN A 66 5.47 15.59 1.99
C GLN A 66 4.35 14.76 1.33
N ILE A 67 4.71 13.66 0.65
CA ILE A 67 3.72 12.72 0.10
C ILE A 67 2.90 12.10 1.21
N ARG A 68 3.55 11.65 2.29
CA ARG A 68 2.88 11.07 3.46
C ARG A 68 1.86 12.06 4.03
N ASP A 69 2.27 13.29 4.28
CA ASP A 69 1.43 14.32 4.88
C ASP A 69 0.25 14.66 3.97
N ARG A 70 0.51 14.88 2.67
CA ARG A 70 -0.54 15.12 1.67
C ARG A 70 -1.53 13.98 1.56
N LEU A 71 -1.08 12.72 1.65
CA LEU A 71 -1.98 11.57 1.64
C LEU A 71 -2.85 11.51 2.91
N LEU A 72 -2.30 11.87 4.07
CA LEU A 72 -3.07 11.96 5.31
C LEU A 72 -4.12 13.08 5.23
N GLU A 73 -3.78 14.23 4.69
CA GLU A 73 -4.72 15.34 4.45
C GLU A 73 -5.85 14.96 3.49
N VAL A 74 -5.51 14.39 2.33
CA VAL A 74 -6.51 13.92 1.34
C VAL A 74 -7.44 12.86 1.95
N SER A 75 -6.90 12.00 2.82
CA SER A 75 -7.70 10.99 3.50
C SER A 75 -8.72 11.60 4.47
N ALA A 76 -8.34 12.66 5.19
CA ALA A 76 -9.20 13.33 6.15
C ALA A 76 -10.34 14.08 5.44
N ALA A 77 -10.02 14.77 4.34
CA ALA A 77 -11.01 15.50 3.54
C ALA A 77 -12.05 14.59 2.86
N ARG A 78 -11.76 13.29 2.67
CA ARG A 78 -12.67 12.31 2.08
C ARG A 78 -13.49 11.52 3.10
N ALA A 79 -13.11 11.60 4.38
CA ALA A 79 -13.80 10.94 5.48
C ALA A 79 -14.90 11.81 6.12
N SER A 80 -14.94 13.11 5.78
CA SER A 80 -16.02 14.06 6.08
C SER A 80 -17.08 14.06 4.98
#